data_AF-A0A225UHW9-F1
#
_entry.id   AF-A0A225UHW9-F1
#
_cell.length_a   1.000
_cell.length_b   1.000
_cell.length_c   1.000
_cell.angle_alpha   90.00
_cell.angle_beta   90.00
_cell.angle_gamma   90.00
#
_symmetry.space_group_name_H-M   'P 1'
#
loop_
_entity.id
_entity.type
_entity.pdbx_description
1 polymer ?
#
loop_
_entity_poly.entity_id
_entity_poly.type
_entity_poly.pdbx_seq_one_letter_code
_entity_poly.pdbx_strand_id
1 'polypeptide(L)'
;MKMTDHETPLQFFYRLNAAAVKAEVKFKPSSKLRESHIRRFIKKLRNGQLKTALEGHRFRSITDLERALRRHEDVWRDEGYDSPAPKEPRDFRADN
;
A
#
# COMPACT_ATOMS: atom_id res chain seq x y z
N MET A 1 3.83 2.24 14.58
CA MET A 1 2.92 1.61 13.60
C MET A 1 3.73 0.81 12.59
N LYS A 2 3.36 -0.44 12.34
CA LYS A 2 3.89 -1.31 11.27
C LYS A 2 2.70 -1.78 10.42
N MET A 3 2.95 -2.09 9.16
CA MET A 3 1.96 -2.67 8.26
C MET A 3 1.56 -4.09 8.74
N THR A 4 0.27 -4.38 8.73
CA THR A 4 -0.39 -5.66 9.04
C THR A 4 -0.51 -6.51 7.78
N ASP A 5 -0.70 -7.82 7.95
CA ASP A 5 -0.76 -8.80 6.85
C ASP A 5 -1.99 -8.65 5.93
N HIS A 6 -3.08 -8.07 6.45
CA HIS A 6 -4.34 -7.93 5.72
C HIS A 6 -4.60 -6.51 5.19
N GLU A 7 -3.76 -5.53 5.55
CA GLU A 7 -3.92 -4.16 5.05
C GLU A 7 -3.08 -3.95 3.79
N THR A 8 -3.62 -3.21 2.84
CA THR A 8 -2.86 -2.87 1.64
C THR A 8 -1.88 -1.73 1.90
N PRO A 9 -0.83 -1.56 1.07
CA PRO A 9 0.13 -0.47 1.23
C PRO A 9 -0.53 0.92 1.26
N LEU A 10 -1.62 1.09 0.51
CA LEU A 10 -2.40 2.34 0.47
C LEU A 10 -3.22 2.55 1.75
N GLN A 11 -3.86 1.50 2.28
CA GLN A 11 -4.54 1.59 3.58
C GLN A 11 -3.56 1.94 4.70
N PHE A 12 -2.37 1.31 4.70
CA PHE A 12 -1.30 1.64 5.65
C PHE A 12 -0.86 3.11 5.52
N PHE A 13 -0.76 3.62 4.28
CA PHE A 13 -0.42 5.01 4.01
C PHE A 13 -1.45 5.99 4.60
N TYR A 14 -2.75 5.73 4.40
CA TYR A 14 -3.81 6.56 4.97
C TYR A 14 -3.80 6.55 6.50
N ARG A 15 -3.60 5.38 7.10
CA ARG A 15 -3.50 5.25 8.56
C ARG A 15 -2.28 5.99 9.13
N LEU A 16 -1.14 5.90 8.45
CA LEU A 16 0.07 6.64 8.82
C LEU A 16 -0.11 8.16 8.68
N ASN A 17 -0.80 8.61 7.63
CA ASN A 17 -1.14 10.02 7.45
C ASN A 17 -2.10 10.52 8.54
N ALA A 18 -3.13 9.75 8.89
CA ALA A 18 -4.04 10.08 9.98
C ALA A 18 -3.29 10.22 11.31
N ALA A 19 -2.34 9.31 11.60
CA ALA A 19 -1.50 9.39 12.79
C ALA A 19 -0.58 10.64 12.78
N ALA A 20 -0.05 11.00 11.61
CA ALA A 20 0.77 12.21 11.47
C ALA A 20 -0.05 13.49 11.64
N VAL A 21 -1.27 13.55 11.11
CA VAL A 21 -2.20 14.66 11.32
C VAL A 21 -2.60 14.75 12.79
N LYS A 22 -2.89 13.62 13.44
CA LYS A 22 -3.19 13.56 14.89
C LYS A 22 -2.01 14.03 15.75
N ALA A 23 -0.78 13.78 15.31
CA ALA A 23 0.44 14.26 15.95
C ALA A 23 0.85 15.68 15.49
N GLU A 24 -0.04 16.41 14.79
CA GLU A 24 0.17 17.77 14.28
C GLU A 24 1.41 17.94 13.38
N VAL A 25 1.84 16.86 12.73
CA VAL A 25 2.98 16.88 11.83
C VAL A 25 2.58 17.60 10.54
N LYS A 26 3.07 18.83 10.37
CA LYS A 26 2.88 19.63 9.15
C LYS A 26 3.77 19.15 8.00
N PHE A 27 3.58 17.89 7.57
CA PHE A 27 4.33 17.28 6.46
C PHE A 27 3.92 17.80 5.08
N LYS A 28 2.74 18.42 4.94
CA LYS A 28 2.29 19.01 3.66
C LYS A 28 3.13 20.22 3.23
N PRO A 29 3.36 21.24 4.07
CA PRO A 29 4.15 22.42 3.67
C PRO A 29 5.67 22.22 3.80
N SER A 30 6.14 21.36 4.69
CA SER A 30 7.57 21.21 4.96
C SER A 30 8.18 20.05 4.17
N SER A 31 9.03 20.35 3.19
CA SER A 31 9.68 19.30 2.38
C SER A 31 10.56 18.36 3.22
N LYS A 32 11.21 18.87 4.28
CA LYS A 32 12.02 18.04 5.19
C LYS A 32 11.15 17.04 5.97
N LEU A 33 10.01 17.50 6.51
CA LEU A 33 9.08 16.64 7.24
C LEU A 33 8.41 15.64 6.30
N ARG A 34 8.05 16.07 5.08
CA ARG A 34 7.52 15.20 4.04
C ARG A 34 8.47 14.07 3.70
N GLU A 35 9.73 14.39 3.42
CA GLU A 35 10.74 13.39 3.06
C GLU A 35 10.98 12.43 4.23
N SER A 36 11.04 12.94 5.46
CA SER A 36 11.16 12.13 6.67
C SER A 36 9.95 11.20 6.88
N HIS A 37 8.73 11.69 6.60
CA HIS A 37 7.49 10.92 6.70
C HIS A 37 7.44 9.80 5.67
N ILE A 38 7.85 10.07 4.43
CA ILE A 38 7.94 9.08 3.35
C ILE A 38 8.99 8.01 3.68
N ARG A 39 10.20 8.42 4.12
CA ARG A 39 11.22 7.46 4.56
C ARG A 39 10.73 6.57 5.71
N ARG A 40 9.98 7.15 6.65
CA ARG A 40 9.37 6.39 7.76
C ARG A 40 8.32 5.39 7.25
N PHE A 41 7.50 5.77 6.28
CA PHE A 41 6.56 4.87 5.62
C PHE A 41 7.30 3.68 4.98
N ILE A 42 8.28 3.95 4.12
CA ILE A 42 9.06 2.93 3.41
C ILE A 42 9.76 1.97 4.39
N LYS A 43 10.35 2.49 5.47
CA LYS A 43 11.00 1.66 6.51
C LYS A 43 10.04 0.75 7.27
N LYS A 44 8.74 1.07 7.28
CA LYS A 44 7.69 0.31 7.99
C LYS A 44 6.88 -0.61 7.08
N LEU A 45 7.15 -0.61 5.77
CA LEU A 45 6.58 -1.57 4.82
C LEU A 45 7.12 -2.97 5.06
N ARG A 46 6.26 -3.97 4.87
CA ARG A 46 6.65 -5.39 4.86
C ARG A 46 7.09 -5.86 3.47
N ASN A 47 6.44 -5.38 2.42
CA ASN A 47 6.72 -5.80 1.04
C ASN A 47 8.13 -5.36 0.60
N GLY A 48 9.04 -6.32 0.46
CA GLY A 48 10.42 -6.07 0.02
C GLY A 48 10.49 -5.45 -1.38
N GLN A 49 9.72 -5.97 -2.34
CA GLN A 49 9.69 -5.44 -3.71
C GLN A 49 9.18 -3.99 -3.76
N LEU A 50 8.03 -3.71 -3.12
CA LEU A 50 7.50 -2.34 -3.02
C LEU A 50 8.50 -1.43 -2.31
N LYS A 51 9.11 -1.90 -1.22
CA LYS A 51 10.12 -1.13 -0.49
C LYS A 51 11.28 -0.73 -1.40
N THR A 52 11.85 -1.66 -2.16
CA THR A 52 12.92 -1.37 -3.13
C THR A 52 12.48 -0.41 -4.22
N ALA A 53 11.28 -0.58 -4.78
CA ALA A 53 10.73 0.32 -5.79
C ALA A 53 10.56 1.76 -5.26
N LEU A 54 10.12 1.91 -4.01
CA LEU A 54 9.96 3.22 -3.37
C LEU A 54 11.30 3.81 -2.88
N GLU A 55 12.27 3.00 -2.47
CA GLU A 55 13.62 3.47 -2.09
C GLU A 55 14.39 4.03 -3.30
N GLY A 56 14.18 3.46 -4.48
CA GLY A 56 14.77 3.95 -5.73
C GLY A 56 14.10 5.21 -6.30
N HIS A 57 12.93 5.60 -5.80
CA HIS A 57 12.13 6.69 -6.36
C HIS A 57 12.06 7.90 -5.43
N ARG A 58 12.35 9.09 -5.97
CA ARG A 58 12.32 10.35 -5.19
C ARG A 58 10.98 11.07 -5.35
N PHE A 59 10.10 10.87 -4.38
CA PHE A 59 8.77 11.50 -4.35
C PHE A 59 8.86 13.01 -4.04
N ARG A 60 8.42 13.84 -4.99
CA ARG A 60 8.33 15.30 -4.81
C ARG A 60 7.14 15.73 -3.96
N SER A 61 6.09 14.91 -3.90
CA SER A 61 4.84 15.18 -3.20
C SER A 61 4.21 13.91 -2.65
N ILE A 62 3.37 14.05 -1.62
CA ILE A 62 2.55 12.97 -1.05
C ILE A 62 1.65 12.36 -2.13
N THR A 63 1.11 13.18 -3.04
CA THR A 63 0.28 12.72 -4.17
C THR A 63 1.04 11.81 -5.13
N ASP A 64 2.34 12.05 -5.35
CA ASP A 64 3.17 11.22 -6.23
C ASP A 64 3.35 9.83 -5.62
N LEU A 65 3.59 9.77 -4.31
CA LEU A 65 3.65 8.52 -3.55
C LEU A 65 2.31 7.78 -3.60
N GLU A 66 1.20 8.48 -3.37
CA GLU A 66 -0.13 7.88 -3.43
C GLU A 66 -0.42 7.26 -4.82
N ARG A 67 0.00 7.93 -5.89
CA ARG A 67 -0.18 7.42 -7.26
C ARG A 67 0.68 6.19 -7.54
N ALA A 68 1.90 6.14 -7.02
CA ALA A 68 2.76 4.96 -7.12
C ALA A 68 2.18 3.78 -6.34
N LEU A 69 1.65 4.03 -5.13
CA LEU A 69 0.99 3.01 -4.33
C LEU A 69 -0.25 2.43 -5.02
N ARG A 70 -1.11 3.28 -5.60
CA ARG A 70 -2.27 2.82 -6.38
C ARG A 70 -1.86 1.95 -7.57
N ARG A 71 -0.86 2.38 -8.35
CA ARG A 71 -0.35 1.56 -9.47
C ARG A 71 0.19 0.21 -9.01
N HIS A 72 0.89 0.17 -7.88
CA HIS A 72 1.38 -1.08 -7.33
C HIS A 72 0.23 -1.97 -6.84
N GLU A 73 -0.81 -1.42 -6.21
CA GLU A 73 -2.00 -2.19 -5.85
C GLU A 73 -2.74 -2.76 -7.06
N ASP A 74 -2.92 -1.99 -8.14
CA ASP A 74 -3.53 -2.48 -9.38
C ASP A 74 -2.74 -3.69 -9.94
N VAL A 75 -1.41 -3.60 -9.98
CA VAL A 75 -0.54 -4.70 -10.41
C VAL A 75 -0.62 -5.90 -9.43
N TRP A 76 -0.59 -5.66 -8.13
CA TRP A 76 -0.68 -6.71 -7.11
C TRP A 76 -2.04 -7.41 -7.05
N ARG A 77 -3.12 -6.69 -7.38
CA ARG A 77 -4.47 -7.25 -7.41
C ARG A 77 -4.65 -8.18 -8.61
N ASP A 78 -4.01 -7.86 -9.74
CA ASP A 78 -3.98 -8.68 -10.94
C ASP A 78 -3.11 -9.95 -10.75
N GLU A 79 -2.01 -9.85 -10.00
CA GLU A 79 -1.07 -10.95 -9.73
C GLU A 79 -1.55 -12.01 -8.70
N GLY A 80 -2.81 -11.99 -8.25
CA GLY A 80 -3.44 -13.21 -7.72
C GLY A 80 -3.60 -13.37 -6.20
N TYR A 81 -4.02 -12.32 -5.48
CA TYR A 81 -4.57 -12.48 -4.12
C TYR A 81 -6.04 -12.03 -3.96
N ASP A 82 -6.69 -11.54 -5.04
CA ASP A 82 -8.13 -11.23 -5.09
C ASP A 82 -8.82 -11.97 -6.26
N SER A 83 -8.35 -13.18 -6.58
CA SER A 83 -9.25 -14.19 -7.09
C SER A 83 -9.72 -14.98 -5.86
N PRO A 84 -10.92 -14.78 -5.31
CA PRO A 84 -11.56 -15.91 -4.66
C PRO A 84 -11.53 -17.01 -5.72
N ALA A 85 -10.90 -18.14 -5.39
CA ALA A 85 -10.80 -19.30 -6.26
C ALA A 85 -12.09 -19.46 -7.09
N PRO A 86 -12.03 -19.80 -8.38
CA PRO A 86 -13.23 -20.18 -9.10
C PRO A 86 -13.86 -21.33 -8.32
N LYS A 87 -14.88 -20.99 -7.53
CA LYS A 87 -15.72 -21.90 -6.77
C LYS A 87 -16.11 -22.99 -7.75
N GLU A 88 -15.79 -24.22 -7.37
CA GLU A 88 -15.89 -25.45 -8.14
C GLU A 88 -17.03 -25.45 -9.16
N PRO A 89 -16.85 -26.09 -10.33
CA PRO A 89 -17.98 -26.40 -11.18
C PRO A 89 -18.95 -27.24 -10.34
N ARG A 90 -20.08 -26.62 -9.99
CA ARG A 90 -21.22 -27.23 -9.29
C ARG A 90 -21.38 -28.67 -9.77
N ASP A 91 -21.30 -29.61 -8.83
CA ASP A 91 -21.71 -30.99 -8.99
C ASP A 91 -22.97 -31.09 -9.86
N PHE A 92 -22.77 -31.38 -11.15
CA PHE A 92 -23.78 -32.07 -11.93
C PHE A 92 -23.68 -33.53 -11.50
N ARG A 93 -24.33 -33.86 -10.38
CA ARG A 93 -24.80 -35.22 -10.17
C ARG A 93 -25.74 -35.52 -11.33
N ALA A 94 -25.21 -36.24 -12.32
CA ALA A 94 -26.00 -37.00 -13.26
C ALA A 94 -26.80 -38.02 -12.43
N ASP A 95 -28.07 -37.73 -12.24
CA ASP A 95 -29.06 -38.71 -11.79
C ASP A 95 -29.37 -39.59 -13.02
N ASN A 96 -28.94 -40.85 -12.96
CA ASN A 96 -29.32 -41.91 -13.88
C ASN A 96 -29.84 -43.09 -13.06
#